data_AF-A0A8J6SVR0-F1
#
_entry.id   AF-A0A8J6SVR0-F1
#
_cell.length_a   1.000
_cell.length_b   1.000
_cell.length_c   1.000
_cell.angle_alpha   90.00
_cell.angle_beta   90.00
_cell.angle_gamma   90.00
#
_symmetry.space_group_name_H-M   'P 1'
#
loop_
_entity.id
_entity.type
_entity.pdbx_description
1 polymer ?
#
loop_
_entity_poly.entity_id
_entity_poly.type
_entity_poly.pdbx_seq_one_letter_code
_entity_poly.pdbx_strand_id
1 'polypeptide(L)'
;MKLTITFSFVMSLGLSLLTGCGALSNATTLEIQMYGVANAPTGATGTKDPQFQTYEVTSITLDGADGPTNLLSVATPFKIVDRPQILVSQNADKFVGKVYTGLTVVFTPTVVGGTSSASTLKFDLTPPTLTLKQEMSFEKSKTKTFAIKAAWANTVGDNVMSEPTLTIVPD
;
A
#
# COMPACT_ATOMS: atom_id res chain seq x y z
N MET A 1 50.07 -19.87 54.71
CA MET A 1 49.20 -20.94 54.18
C MET A 1 48.27 -20.32 53.13
N LYS A 2 48.02 -21.05 52.02
CA LYS A 2 46.96 -20.92 50.98
C LYS A 2 45.90 -19.82 51.21
N LEU A 3 45.46 -19.04 50.23
CA LEU A 3 44.90 -19.51 48.95
C LEU A 3 44.82 -18.35 47.92
N THR A 4 45.18 -18.67 46.68
CA THR A 4 44.95 -17.91 45.44
C THR A 4 43.46 -17.74 45.15
N ILE A 5 43.03 -16.54 44.72
CA ILE A 5 41.88 -16.37 43.80
C ILE A 5 42.27 -15.33 42.75
N THR A 6 42.53 -15.83 41.55
CA THR A 6 42.58 -15.09 40.30
C THR A 6 41.14 -14.86 39.84
N PHE A 7 40.73 -13.61 39.61
CA PHE A 7 39.54 -13.31 38.81
C PHE A 7 39.91 -12.24 37.78
N SER A 8 40.33 -12.73 36.62
CA SER A 8 40.30 -11.97 35.38
C SER A 8 38.86 -11.78 34.96
N PHE A 9 38.41 -10.55 34.76
CA PHE A 9 37.54 -10.20 33.63
C PHE A 9 37.62 -8.69 33.43
N VAL A 10 38.55 -8.27 32.57
CA VAL A 10 38.51 -6.97 31.89
C VAL A 10 37.31 -7.04 30.97
N MET A 11 36.14 -6.65 31.47
CA MET A 11 34.95 -6.56 30.64
C MET A 11 35.04 -5.25 29.87
N SER A 12 35.35 -5.42 28.59
CA SER A 12 35.51 -4.39 27.58
C SER A 12 34.36 -3.38 27.61
N LEU A 13 34.73 -2.10 27.59
CA LEU A 13 33.89 -0.98 27.18
C LEU A 13 33.38 -1.21 25.76
N GLY A 14 32.32 -1.98 25.63
CA GLY A 14 31.49 -2.00 24.44
C GLY A 14 30.52 -0.83 24.53
N LEU A 15 30.95 0.36 24.11
CA LEU A 15 30.04 1.40 23.66
C LEU A 15 29.25 0.80 22.50
N SER A 16 28.08 0.25 22.81
CA SER A 16 27.03 0.02 21.84
C SER A 16 26.57 1.39 21.38
N LEU A 17 27.24 1.89 20.34
CA LEU A 17 26.61 2.80 19.40
C LEU A 17 25.36 2.06 18.91
N LEU A 18 24.23 2.33 19.56
CA LEU A 18 22.93 2.20 18.93
C LEU A 18 23.05 3.00 17.63
N THR A 19 23.30 2.30 16.53
CA THR A 19 23.11 2.83 15.19
C THR A 19 21.67 3.31 15.16
N GLY A 20 21.55 4.65 15.19
CA GLY A 20 20.29 5.35 15.25
C GLY A 20 19.32 4.76 14.25
N CYS A 21 18.24 4.21 14.80
CA CYS A 21 16.95 4.24 14.16
C CYS A 21 16.68 5.70 13.74
N GLY A 22 16.56 5.93 12.44
CA GLY A 22 16.41 7.28 11.87
C GLY A 22 17.64 7.73 11.10
N ALA A 23 17.99 7.02 10.02
CA ALA A 23 18.68 7.68 8.93
C ALA A 23 17.77 8.83 8.47
N LEU A 24 18.18 10.08 8.72
CA LEU A 24 17.65 11.25 8.04
C LEU A 24 17.98 11.08 6.56
N SER A 25 17.13 10.35 5.86
CA SER A 25 17.23 10.21 4.42
C SER A 25 16.92 11.57 3.81
N ASN A 26 17.89 12.15 3.11
CA ASN A 26 17.67 13.35 2.29
C ASN A 26 16.96 13.01 0.96
N ALA A 27 16.56 11.75 0.76
CA ALA A 27 15.86 11.36 -0.45
C ALA A 27 14.44 11.93 -0.44
N THR A 28 14.02 12.47 -1.57
CA THR A 28 12.61 12.67 -1.86
C THR A 28 11.99 11.31 -2.11
N THR A 29 10.87 10.99 -1.45
CA THR A 29 10.19 9.69 -1.58
C THR A 29 8.77 9.89 -2.09
N LEU A 30 8.34 9.02 -3.00
CA LEU A 30 6.94 8.88 -3.37
C LEU A 30 6.43 7.56 -2.84
N GLU A 31 5.37 7.62 -2.03
CA GLU A 31 4.65 6.45 -1.55
C GLU A 31 3.22 6.42 -2.06
N ILE A 32 2.80 5.25 -2.54
CA ILE A 32 1.42 4.98 -2.86
C ILE A 32 1.00 3.80 -2.02
N GLN A 33 0.00 4.02 -1.19
CA GLN A 33 -0.52 3.07 -0.24
C GLN A 33 -1.95 2.70 -0.64
N MET A 34 -2.42 1.55 -0.19
CA MET A 34 -3.82 1.17 -0.33
C MET A 34 -4.33 0.54 0.95
N TYR A 35 -5.56 0.88 1.32
CA TYR A 35 -6.28 0.27 2.44
C TYR A 35 -7.78 0.35 2.22
N GLY A 36 -8.53 -0.45 2.96
CA GLY A 36 -9.98 -0.38 2.95
C GLY A 36 -10.57 -0.99 4.21
N VAL A 37 -11.74 -0.52 4.58
CA VAL A 37 -12.43 -1.00 5.78
C VAL A 37 -12.94 -2.41 5.52
N ALA A 38 -12.42 -3.40 6.24
CA ALA A 38 -12.88 -4.79 6.18
C ALA A 38 -14.11 -5.00 7.09
N ASN A 39 -15.13 -4.14 6.99
CA ASN A 39 -16.38 -4.37 7.70
C ASN A 39 -17.28 -5.22 6.81
N ALA A 40 -17.31 -6.53 7.05
CA ALA A 40 -18.35 -7.39 6.50
C ALA A 40 -19.70 -7.01 7.15
N PRO A 41 -20.73 -6.61 6.40
CA PRO A 41 -22.08 -6.53 6.94
C PRO A 41 -22.60 -7.94 7.16
N THR A 42 -23.12 -8.24 8.35
CA THR A 42 -23.76 -9.54 8.62
C THR A 42 -24.96 -9.72 7.69
N GLY A 43 -24.88 -10.62 6.70
CA GLY A 43 -26.05 -10.99 5.90
C GLY A 43 -27.22 -11.46 6.78
N ALA A 44 -28.47 -11.22 6.35
CA ALA A 44 -29.69 -11.58 7.09
C ALA A 44 -29.81 -13.09 7.43
N THR A 45 -29.02 -13.93 6.76
CA THR A 45 -28.95 -15.39 6.90
C THR A 45 -27.68 -15.89 7.61
N GLY A 46 -26.78 -15.00 8.06
CA GLY A 46 -25.50 -15.41 8.68
C GLY A 46 -24.55 -16.15 7.72
N THR A 47 -24.82 -16.13 6.42
CA THR A 47 -23.95 -16.70 5.38
C THR A 47 -22.72 -15.82 5.22
N LYS A 48 -21.56 -16.43 5.35
CA LYS A 48 -20.25 -15.79 5.44
C LYS A 48 -19.97 -14.95 4.18
N ASP A 49 -19.97 -13.63 4.32
CA ASP A 49 -19.37 -12.72 3.35
C ASP A 49 -17.89 -13.05 3.12
N PRO A 50 -17.29 -12.64 1.98
CA PRO A 50 -15.88 -12.85 1.74
C PRO A 50 -15.05 -12.13 2.80
N GLN A 51 -14.23 -12.91 3.51
CA GLN A 51 -13.31 -12.44 4.54
C GLN A 51 -12.09 -11.72 3.95
N PHE A 52 -11.89 -11.82 2.64
CA PHE A 52 -10.84 -11.09 1.93
C PHE A 52 -11.24 -10.83 0.50
N GLN A 53 -10.57 -9.83 -0.07
CA GLN A 53 -10.52 -9.60 -1.50
C GLN A 53 -9.14 -9.16 -1.91
N THR A 54 -8.70 -9.65 -3.06
CA THR A 54 -7.42 -9.36 -3.66
C THR A 54 -7.65 -8.79 -5.05
N TYR A 55 -7.14 -7.59 -5.24
CA TYR A 55 -7.09 -6.86 -6.49
C TYR A 55 -5.71 -7.02 -7.08
N GLU A 56 -5.58 -6.88 -8.39
CA GLU A 56 -4.29 -6.78 -9.03
C GLU A 56 -4.17 -5.39 -9.64
N VAL A 57 -3.19 -4.61 -9.17
CA VAL A 57 -2.87 -3.30 -9.73
C VAL A 57 -1.93 -3.51 -10.91
N THR A 58 -2.33 -3.09 -12.11
CA THR A 58 -1.57 -3.31 -13.33
C THR A 58 -0.74 -2.09 -13.73
N SER A 59 -1.19 -0.89 -13.37
CA SER A 59 -0.47 0.35 -13.65
C SER A 59 -0.75 1.41 -12.61
N ILE A 60 0.27 2.21 -12.32
CA ILE A 60 0.19 3.44 -11.55
C ILE A 60 0.99 4.49 -12.30
N THR A 61 0.37 5.56 -12.73
CA THR A 61 0.96 6.54 -13.64
C THR A 61 0.79 7.95 -13.10
N LEU A 62 1.88 8.72 -13.01
CA LEU A 62 1.79 10.17 -12.85
C LEU A 62 1.54 10.81 -14.21
N ASP A 63 0.46 11.56 -14.31
CA ASP A 63 0.06 12.29 -15.50
C ASP A 63 0.79 13.65 -15.50
N GLY A 64 1.49 13.99 -16.58
CA GLY A 64 2.28 15.21 -16.66
C GLY A 64 2.38 15.73 -18.09
N ALA A 65 2.77 16.99 -18.24
CA ALA A 65 2.88 17.65 -19.55
C ALA A 65 3.95 17.00 -20.44
N ASP A 66 5.04 16.49 -19.85
CA ASP A 66 6.12 15.77 -20.55
C ASP A 66 5.76 14.32 -20.88
N GLY A 67 4.53 13.89 -20.57
CA GLY A 67 4.03 12.54 -20.78
C GLY A 67 3.85 11.74 -19.48
N PRO A 68 3.15 10.60 -19.57
CA PRO A 68 2.87 9.74 -18.43
C PRO A 68 4.15 9.11 -17.87
N THR A 69 4.29 9.11 -16.55
CA THR A 69 5.38 8.41 -15.85
C THR A 69 4.82 7.21 -15.11
N ASN A 70 5.09 6.00 -15.60
CA ASN A 70 4.72 4.77 -14.91
C ASN A 70 5.61 4.56 -13.67
N LEU A 71 4.98 4.28 -12.53
CA LEU A 71 5.61 4.05 -11.23
C LEU A 71 5.67 2.57 -10.86
N LEU A 72 4.92 1.73 -11.58
CA LEU A 72 4.80 0.31 -11.31
C LEU A 72 5.49 -0.50 -12.42
N SER A 73 6.47 -1.33 -12.04
CA SER A 73 7.23 -2.16 -12.98
C SER A 73 6.59 -3.52 -13.25
N VAL A 74 5.82 -4.04 -12.30
CA VAL A 74 5.16 -5.36 -12.36
C VAL A 74 3.78 -5.24 -11.72
N ALA A 75 2.79 -5.95 -12.26
CA ALA A 75 1.48 -6.00 -11.64
C ALA A 75 1.58 -6.54 -10.20
N THR A 76 0.92 -5.86 -9.26
CA THR A 76 1.06 -6.14 -7.83
C THR A 76 -0.29 -6.54 -7.23
N PRO A 77 -0.38 -7.73 -6.61
CA PRO A 77 -1.59 -8.11 -5.90
C PRO A 77 -1.70 -7.30 -4.60
N PHE A 78 -2.90 -6.82 -4.34
CA PHE A 78 -3.26 -6.09 -3.13
C PHE A 78 -4.45 -6.74 -2.47
N LYS A 79 -4.27 -7.13 -1.21
CA LYS A 79 -5.36 -7.64 -0.37
C LYS A 79 -5.98 -6.50 0.42
N ILE A 80 -7.28 -6.29 0.30
CA ILE A 80 -8.00 -5.32 1.14
C ILE A 80 -7.96 -5.79 2.58
N VAL A 81 -7.41 -4.95 3.45
CA VAL A 81 -7.38 -5.10 4.91
C VAL A 81 -7.54 -3.72 5.54
N ASP A 82 -7.99 -3.69 6.79
CA ASP A 82 -8.14 -2.47 7.57
C ASP A 82 -6.79 -1.96 8.12
N ARG A 83 -5.81 -1.80 7.22
CA ARG A 83 -4.52 -1.15 7.48
C ARG A 83 -3.83 -0.77 6.16
N PRO A 84 -3.04 0.33 6.13
CA PRO A 84 -2.22 0.69 4.98
C PRO A 84 -1.27 -0.42 4.55
N GLN A 85 -1.25 -0.72 3.25
CA GLN A 85 -0.19 -1.48 2.60
C GLN A 85 0.47 -0.63 1.54
N ILE A 86 1.80 -0.61 1.53
CA ILE A 86 2.58 0.13 0.53
C ILE A 86 2.54 -0.67 -0.78
N LEU A 87 2.02 -0.05 -1.84
CA LEU A 87 2.04 -0.56 -3.21
C LEU A 87 3.30 -0.13 -3.96
N VAL A 88 3.70 1.12 -3.75
CA VAL A 88 4.90 1.72 -4.34
C VAL A 88 5.60 2.52 -3.25
N SER A 89 6.92 2.33 -3.12
CA SER A 89 7.80 3.26 -2.40
C SER A 89 9.09 3.37 -3.21
N GLN A 90 9.39 4.57 -3.70
CA GLN A 90 10.57 4.80 -4.55
C GLN A 90 11.17 6.19 -4.34
N ASN A 91 12.46 6.32 -4.68
CA ASN A 91 13.12 7.61 -4.78
C ASN A 91 12.46 8.46 -5.89
N ALA A 92 12.09 9.67 -5.53
CA ALA A 92 11.36 10.65 -6.32
C ALA A 92 12.21 11.89 -6.66
N ASP A 93 13.53 11.86 -6.46
CA ASP A 93 14.41 13.01 -6.76
C ASP A 93 14.35 13.40 -8.24
N LYS A 94 14.14 12.42 -9.13
CA LYS A 94 13.93 12.64 -10.59
C LYS A 94 12.65 13.40 -10.94
N PHE A 95 11.73 13.56 -9.98
CA PHE A 95 10.46 14.27 -10.15
C PHE A 95 10.52 15.71 -9.61
N VAL A 96 11.56 16.05 -8.86
CA VAL A 96 11.75 17.39 -8.29
C VAL A 96 11.86 18.43 -9.42
N GLY A 97 11.13 19.52 -9.28
CA GLY A 97 11.07 20.59 -10.28
C GLY A 97 10.14 20.31 -11.47
N LYS A 98 9.48 19.14 -11.50
CA LYS A 98 8.41 18.83 -12.46
C LYS A 98 7.05 19.06 -11.85
N VAL A 99 6.07 19.34 -12.71
CA VAL A 99 4.66 19.47 -12.35
C VAL A 99 3.88 18.36 -13.03
N TYR A 100 3.14 17.61 -12.22
CA TYR A 100 2.22 16.57 -12.66
C TYR A 100 0.79 17.07 -12.47
N THR A 101 -0.12 16.66 -13.35
CA THR A 101 -1.54 17.07 -13.36
C THR A 101 -2.46 16.02 -12.75
N GLY A 102 -1.95 14.82 -12.47
CA GLY A 102 -2.75 13.76 -11.89
C GLY A 102 -2.03 12.45 -11.62
N LEU A 103 -2.76 11.53 -11.03
CA LEU A 103 -2.36 10.14 -10.78
C LEU A 103 -3.46 9.23 -11.31
N THR A 104 -3.10 8.33 -12.21
CA THR A 104 -4.00 7.31 -12.76
C THR A 104 -3.57 5.92 -12.28
N VAL A 105 -4.52 5.14 -11.76
CA VAL A 105 -4.32 3.77 -11.29
C VAL A 105 -5.26 2.84 -12.03
N VAL A 106 -4.73 1.75 -12.57
CA VAL A 106 -5.47 0.74 -13.32
C VAL A 106 -5.38 -0.61 -12.60
N PHE A 107 -6.52 -1.29 -12.52
CA PHE A 107 -6.65 -2.61 -11.92
C PHE A 107 -7.06 -3.64 -12.98
N THR A 108 -6.72 -4.90 -12.73
CA THR A 108 -7.34 -6.03 -13.44
C THR A 108 -8.85 -6.03 -13.12
N PRO A 109 -9.74 -6.23 -14.11
CA PRO A 109 -11.19 -6.23 -13.87
C PRO A 109 -11.64 -7.42 -13.03
N THR A 110 -10.87 -8.51 -12.98
CA THR A 110 -11.20 -9.68 -12.15
C THR A 110 -10.58 -9.54 -10.75
N VAL A 111 -11.41 -9.74 -9.74
CA VAL A 111 -11.03 -9.77 -8.32
C VAL A 111 -11.20 -11.18 -7.77
N VAL A 112 -10.30 -11.55 -6.87
CA VAL A 112 -10.38 -12.81 -6.12
C VAL A 112 -10.82 -12.52 -4.70
N GLY A 113 -11.94 -13.08 -4.26
CA GLY A 113 -12.41 -13.00 -2.87
C GLY A 113 -12.74 -14.38 -2.30
N GLY A 114 -13.28 -14.45 -1.10
CA GLY A 114 -13.81 -15.71 -0.56
C GLY A 114 -13.96 -15.75 0.95
N THR A 115 -14.63 -16.79 1.44
CA THR A 115 -14.87 -17.00 2.87
C THR A 115 -13.61 -17.46 3.62
N SER A 116 -12.61 -17.97 2.90
CA SER A 116 -11.28 -18.31 3.39
C SER A 116 -10.28 -18.36 2.23
N SER A 117 -8.98 -18.25 2.49
CA SER A 117 -7.96 -18.35 1.44
C SER A 117 -7.97 -19.69 0.69
N ALA A 118 -8.59 -20.74 1.27
CA ALA A 118 -8.74 -22.05 0.65
C ALA A 118 -9.99 -22.16 -0.26
N SER A 119 -10.95 -21.25 -0.12
CA SER A 119 -12.24 -21.23 -0.83
C SER A 119 -12.40 -19.91 -1.58
N THR A 120 -11.59 -19.74 -2.63
CA THR A 120 -11.61 -18.53 -3.47
C THR A 120 -12.79 -18.53 -4.43
N LEU A 121 -13.38 -17.35 -4.62
CA LEU A 121 -14.38 -17.01 -5.60
C LEU A 121 -13.80 -15.91 -6.50
N LYS A 122 -14.20 -15.90 -7.77
CA LYS A 122 -13.80 -14.87 -8.74
C LYS A 122 -15.01 -14.02 -9.10
N PHE A 123 -14.80 -12.72 -9.15
CA PHE A 123 -15.81 -11.74 -9.51
C PHE A 123 -15.22 -10.81 -10.58
N ASP A 124 -15.98 -10.54 -11.63
CA ASP A 124 -15.63 -9.54 -12.61
C ASP A 124 -16.23 -8.19 -12.22
N LEU A 125 -15.40 -7.16 -12.28
CA LEU A 125 -15.76 -5.77 -12.04
C LEU A 125 -15.88 -5.02 -13.37
N THR A 126 -16.63 -3.94 -13.33
CA THR A 126 -16.49 -2.84 -14.28
C THR A 126 -15.02 -2.41 -14.30
N PRO A 127 -14.38 -2.24 -15.49
CA PRO A 127 -12.95 -1.95 -15.60
C PRO A 127 -12.47 -0.85 -14.65
N PRO A 128 -11.73 -1.16 -13.56
CA PRO A 128 -11.47 -0.19 -12.53
C PRO A 128 -10.29 0.69 -12.95
N THR A 129 -10.59 1.92 -13.36
CA THR A 129 -9.58 2.97 -13.57
C THR A 129 -9.89 4.14 -12.64
N LEU A 130 -8.92 4.51 -11.82
CA LEU A 130 -9.02 5.64 -10.89
C LEU A 130 -8.14 6.76 -11.36
N THR A 131 -8.66 7.98 -11.36
CA THR A 131 -7.88 9.17 -11.73
C THR A 131 -8.08 10.24 -10.67
N LEU A 132 -6.96 10.69 -10.10
CA LEU A 132 -6.88 11.94 -9.34
C LEU A 132 -6.44 13.04 -10.31
N LYS A 133 -7.27 14.06 -10.49
CA LYS A 133 -6.91 15.26 -11.29
C LYS A 133 -6.54 16.40 -10.35
N GLN A 134 -5.27 16.45 -9.98
CA GLN A 134 -4.74 17.46 -9.07
C GLN A 134 -3.31 17.79 -9.48
N GLU A 135 -2.97 19.07 -9.44
CA GLU A 135 -1.59 19.50 -9.65
C GLU A 135 -0.68 19.04 -8.51
N MET A 136 0.47 18.49 -8.86
CA MET A 136 1.39 17.84 -7.94
C MET A 136 2.83 18.22 -8.28
N SER A 137 3.49 18.87 -7.32
CA SER A 137 4.94 19.09 -7.32
C SER A 137 5.63 18.19 -6.29
N PHE A 138 6.91 17.92 -6.50
CA PHE A 138 7.77 17.19 -5.55
C PHE A 138 8.83 18.15 -4.98
N GLU A 139 8.95 18.16 -3.66
CA GLU A 139 9.91 18.98 -2.92
C GLU A 139 11.07 18.12 -2.42
N LYS A 140 12.29 18.68 -2.42
CA LYS A 140 13.48 17.95 -1.99
C LYS A 140 13.36 17.47 -0.55
N SER A 141 13.81 16.23 -0.30
CA SER A 141 13.84 15.63 1.03
C SER A 141 12.45 15.54 1.70
N LYS A 142 11.38 15.52 0.90
CA LYS A 142 10.01 15.31 1.36
C LYS A 142 9.48 13.96 0.89
N THR A 143 8.63 13.37 1.71
CA THR A 143 7.80 12.24 1.29
C THR A 143 6.47 12.78 0.80
N LYS A 144 6.03 12.32 -0.37
CA LYS A 144 4.69 12.54 -0.88
C LYS A 144 3.93 11.24 -0.87
N THR A 145 2.78 11.22 -0.21
CA THR A 145 1.99 10.01 -0.02
C THR A 145 0.63 10.16 -0.68
N PHE A 146 0.20 9.11 -1.38
CA PHE A 146 -1.18 8.96 -1.84
C PHE A 146 -1.73 7.66 -1.27
N ALA A 147 -2.98 7.69 -0.81
CA ALA A 147 -3.68 6.49 -0.41
C ALA A 147 -4.83 6.20 -1.36
N ILE A 148 -4.91 4.96 -1.82
CA ILE A 148 -6.07 4.41 -2.48
C ILE A 148 -6.97 3.83 -1.38
N LYS A 149 -8.12 4.45 -1.16
CA LYS A 149 -9.14 4.02 -0.21
C LYS A 149 -10.16 3.14 -0.93
N ALA A 150 -10.41 1.95 -0.40
CA ALA A 150 -11.53 1.11 -0.79
C ALA A 150 -12.64 1.19 0.28
N ALA A 151 -13.82 1.65 -0.11
CA ALA A 151 -15.00 1.76 0.74
C ALA A 151 -16.11 0.82 0.26
N TRP A 152 -16.75 0.13 1.21
CA TRP A 152 -17.80 -0.86 0.97
C TRP A 152 -19.19 -0.28 1.20
N ALA A 153 -20.13 -0.54 0.28
CA ALA A 153 -21.53 -0.17 0.42
C ALA A 153 -22.44 -1.31 0.94
N ASN A 154 -21.88 -2.50 1.19
CA ASN A 154 -22.49 -3.75 1.69
C ASN A 154 -22.78 -4.85 0.63
N THR A 155 -22.63 -6.10 1.10
CA THR A 155 -23.01 -7.42 0.55
C THR A 155 -22.20 -8.02 -0.62
N VAL A 156 -21.75 -9.26 -0.40
CA VAL A 156 -21.47 -10.24 -1.45
C VAL A 156 -22.43 -11.41 -1.24
N GLY A 157 -23.40 -11.57 -2.14
CA GLY A 157 -24.28 -12.73 -2.20
C GLY A 157 -23.63 -13.87 -2.99
N ASP A 158 -24.26 -15.06 -2.97
CA ASP A 158 -23.72 -16.35 -3.40
C ASP A 158 -23.01 -16.39 -4.78
N ASN A 159 -23.20 -15.39 -5.65
CA ASN A 159 -22.39 -15.16 -6.86
C ASN A 159 -22.37 -13.68 -7.32
N VAL A 160 -22.73 -12.73 -6.46
CA VAL A 160 -22.84 -11.31 -6.84
C VAL A 160 -22.16 -10.46 -5.80
N MET A 161 -21.12 -9.75 -6.22
CA MET A 161 -20.37 -8.83 -5.39
C MET A 161 -20.77 -7.39 -5.76
N SER A 162 -21.16 -6.60 -4.77
CA SER A 162 -21.23 -5.15 -4.93
C SER A 162 -19.81 -4.60 -5.11
N GLU A 163 -19.58 -3.84 -6.18
CA GLU A 163 -18.27 -3.22 -6.42
C GLU A 163 -17.95 -2.22 -5.29
N PRO A 164 -16.72 -2.23 -4.73
CA PRO A 164 -16.35 -1.20 -3.78
C PRO A 164 -16.18 0.13 -4.50
N THR A 165 -16.42 1.21 -3.75
CA THR A 165 -15.97 2.53 -4.20
C THR A 165 -14.47 2.65 -3.93
N LEU A 166 -13.70 2.90 -4.97
CA LEU A 166 -12.27 3.14 -4.88
C LEU A 166 -11.98 4.64 -5.10
N THR A 167 -11.15 5.23 -4.24
CA THR A 167 -10.83 6.66 -4.31
C THR A 167 -9.35 6.90 -4.01
N ILE A 168 -8.70 7.76 -4.78
CA ILE A 168 -7.35 8.24 -4.48
C ILE A 168 -7.45 9.49 -3.62
N VAL A 169 -6.74 9.52 -2.49
CA VAL A 169 -6.60 10.70 -1.63
C VAL A 169 -5.12 11.07 -1.46
N PRO A 170 -4.76 12.35 -1.55
CA PRO A 170 -3.49 12.83 -1.01
C PRO A 170 -3.50 12.67 0.51
N ASP A 171 -2.38 12.23 1.09
CA ASP A 171 -2.17 12.15 2.53
C ASP A 171 -1.17 13.23 3.00
#